data_AF-A0A3B8HVA2-F1
#
_entry.id   AF-A0A3B8HVA2-F1
#
_cell.length_a   1.000
_cell.length_b   1.000
_cell.length_c   1.000
_cell.angle_alpha   90.00
_cell.angle_beta   90.00
_cell.angle_gamma   90.00
#
_symmetry.space_group_name_H-M   'P 1'
#
loop_
_entity.id
_entity.type
_entity.pdbx_description
1 polymer ?
#
loop_
_entity_poly.entity_id
_entity_poly.type
_entity_poly.pdbx_seq_one_letter_code
_entity_poly.pdbx_strand_id
1 'polypeptide(L)'
;MRSAVFEISFVLAVFVVAWLKTGWNSLFFIALGLIGFYIIIMIIYMVTKKAEMTWSDRLLGVAAMAVWLFVAWAIIQENQFGWWGLLK
;
A
#
# COMPACT_ATOMS: atom_id res chain seq x y z
N MET A 1 9.08 6.54 13.55
CA MET A 1 7.98 5.78 12.92
C MET A 1 7.16 6.63 11.95
N ARG A 2 6.61 7.78 12.38
CA ARG A 2 5.78 8.64 11.52
C ARG A 2 6.46 9.09 10.22
N SER A 3 7.73 9.49 10.26
CA SER A 3 8.49 9.88 9.05
C SER A 3 8.58 8.73 8.05
N ALA A 4 9.01 7.54 8.50
CA ALA A 4 9.16 6.37 7.62
C ALA A 4 7.82 5.91 7.01
N VAL A 5 6.74 5.92 7.80
CA VAL A 5 5.38 5.64 7.28
C VAL A 5 5.00 6.64 6.20
N PHE A 6 5.31 7.92 6.38
CA PHE A 6 5.00 8.98 5.42
C PHE A 6 5.86 8.86 4.15
N GLU A 7 7.15 8.63 4.29
CA GLU A 7 8.10 8.44 3.17
C GLU A 7 7.71 7.24 2.32
N ILE A 8 7.46 6.07 2.94
CA ILE A 8 7.08 4.87 2.21
C ILE A 8 5.71 5.03 1.58
N SER A 9 4.75 5.66 2.28
CA SER A 9 3.43 5.95 1.70
C SER A 9 3.53 6.91 0.52
N PHE A 10 4.42 7.89 0.55
CA PHE A 10 4.65 8.78 -0.59
C PHE A 10 5.22 8.03 -1.78
N VAL A 11 6.22 7.17 -1.56
CA VAL A 11 6.78 6.31 -2.61
C VAL A 11 5.70 5.41 -3.21
N LEU A 12 4.89 4.75 -2.38
CA LEU A 12 3.77 3.93 -2.82
C LEU A 12 2.76 4.72 -3.66
N ALA A 13 2.41 5.93 -3.22
CA ALA A 13 1.48 6.79 -3.95
C ALA A 13 2.00 7.18 -5.33
N VAL A 14 3.30 7.49 -5.45
CA VAL A 14 3.94 7.79 -6.74
C VAL A 14 3.83 6.60 -7.70
N PHE A 15 4.07 5.37 -7.23
CA PHE A 15 3.95 4.18 -8.07
C PHE A 15 2.51 3.89 -8.50
N VAL A 16 1.55 4.03 -7.58
CA VAL A 16 0.12 3.86 -7.90
C VAL A 16 -0.34 4.90 -8.92
N VAL A 17 0.03 6.17 -8.74
CA VAL A 17 -0.31 7.24 -9.70
C VAL A 17 0.39 7.02 -11.05
N ALA A 18 1.66 6.61 -11.06
CA ALA A 18 2.39 6.30 -12.27
C ALA A 18 1.72 5.15 -13.05
N TRP A 19 1.26 4.12 -12.35
CA TRP A 19 0.48 3.04 -12.95
C TRP A 19 -0.84 3.56 -13.55
N LEU A 20 -1.64 4.32 -12.78
CA LEU A 20 -2.92 4.86 -13.26
C LEU A 20 -2.76 5.70 -14.53
N LYS A 21 -1.64 6.41 -14.68
CA LYS A 21 -1.36 7.25 -15.87
C LYS A 21 -0.87 6.45 -17.07
N THR A 22 -0.11 5.38 -16.86
CA THR A 22 0.55 4.62 -17.95
C THR A 22 -0.21 3.36 -18.35
N GLY A 23 -1.01 2.79 -17.46
CA GLY A 23 -1.71 1.52 -17.65
C GLY A 23 -0.79 0.30 -17.73
N TRP A 24 0.49 0.43 -17.37
CA TRP A 24 1.45 -0.67 -17.52
C TRP A 24 1.25 -1.76 -16.47
N ASN A 25 0.99 -2.99 -16.91
CA ASN A 25 0.83 -4.14 -16.01
C ASN A 25 2.03 -4.37 -15.10
N SER A 26 3.25 -4.06 -15.55
CA SER A 26 4.46 -4.16 -14.71
C SER A 26 4.39 -3.23 -13.49
N LEU A 27 3.94 -1.98 -13.69
CA LEU A 27 3.78 -1.00 -12.60
C LEU A 27 2.67 -1.40 -11.62
N PHE A 28 1.61 -2.05 -12.10
CA PHE A 28 0.59 -2.64 -11.24
C PHE A 28 1.19 -3.67 -10.28
N PHE A 29 1.92 -4.66 -10.80
CA PHE A 29 2.51 -5.71 -9.96
C PHE A 29 3.57 -5.16 -9.01
N ILE A 30 4.34 -4.15 -9.44
CA ILE A 30 5.30 -3.46 -8.58
C ILE A 30 4.57 -2.73 -7.45
N ALA A 31 3.52 -1.95 -7.75
CA ALA A 31 2.75 -1.25 -6.74
C ALA A 31 2.11 -2.22 -5.74
N LEU A 32 1.50 -3.30 -6.22
CA LEU A 32 0.90 -4.34 -5.38
C LEU A 32 1.95 -5.01 -4.47
N GLY A 33 3.11 -5.36 -5.05
CA GLY A 33 4.22 -5.96 -4.32
C GLY A 33 4.77 -5.04 -3.23
N LEU A 34 4.93 -3.75 -3.54
CA LEU A 34 5.38 -2.75 -2.58
C LEU A 34 4.36 -2.53 -1.45
N ILE A 35 3.06 -2.51 -1.74
CA ILE A 35 2.02 -2.43 -0.71
C ILE A 35 2.10 -3.65 0.22
N GLY A 36 2.19 -4.87 -0.35
CA GLY A 36 2.32 -6.09 0.44
C GLY A 36 3.57 -6.09 1.32
N PHE A 37 4.71 -5.69 0.75
CA PHE A 37 5.98 -5.58 1.46
C PHE A 37 5.91 -4.57 2.62
N TYR A 38 5.32 -3.40 2.39
CA TYR A 38 5.10 -2.38 3.41
C TYR A 38 4.28 -2.93 4.59
N ILE A 39 3.18 -3.63 4.31
CA ILE A 39 2.32 -4.22 5.35
C ILE A 39 3.10 -5.23 6.19
N ILE A 40 3.86 -6.13 5.55
CA ILE A 40 4.66 -7.13 6.25
C ILE A 40 5.68 -6.47 7.19
N ILE A 41 6.43 -5.49 6.69
CA ILE A 41 7.41 -4.76 7.51
C ILE A 41 6.72 -4.04 8.67
N MET A 42 5.59 -3.39 8.43
CA MET A 42 4.85 -2.67 9.47
C MET A 42 4.34 -3.61 10.56
N ILE A 43 3.84 -4.80 10.20
CA ILE A 43 3.44 -5.82 11.16
C ILE A 43 4.65 -6.28 11.99
N ILE A 44 5.76 -6.63 11.34
CA ILE A 44 6.99 -7.07 12.02
C ILE A 44 7.48 -5.97 12.98
N TYR A 45 7.53 -4.73 12.52
CA TYR A 45 7.95 -3.59 13.34
C TYR A 45 7.03 -3.40 14.55
N MET A 46 5.71 -3.42 14.35
CA MET A 46 4.74 -3.26 15.44
C MET A 46 4.77 -4.40 16.47
N VAL A 47 5.11 -5.62 16.04
CA VAL A 47 5.24 -6.78 16.94
C VAL A 47 6.54 -6.70 17.72
N THR A 48 7.66 -6.42 17.03
CA THR A 48 9.01 -6.39 17.63
C THR A 48 9.22 -5.18 18.54
N LYS A 49 8.68 -4.01 18.20
CA LYS A 49 8.85 -2.75 18.93
C LYS A 49 7.61 -2.34 19.74
N LYS A 50 6.74 -3.29 20.06
CA LYS A 50 5.48 -3.06 20.78
C LYS A 50 5.65 -2.29 22.11
N ALA A 51 6.73 -2.52 22.85
CA ALA A 51 6.96 -1.93 24.17
C ALA A 51 7.43 -0.46 24.11
N GLU A 52 8.04 -0.04 23.00
CA GLU A 52 8.59 1.32 22.81
C GLU A 52 7.61 2.23 22.05
N MET A 53 6.54 1.68 21.48
CA MET A 53 5.56 2.42 20.68
C MET A 53 4.49 3.09 21.53
N THR A 54 4.26 4.39 21.28
CA THR A 54 3.08 5.07 21.82
C THR A 54 1.81 4.50 21.19
N TRP A 55 0.70 4.56 21.93
CA TRP A 55 -0.61 4.11 21.43
C TRP A 55 -1.01 4.87 20.15
N SER A 56 -0.65 6.15 20.05
CA SER A 56 -0.89 6.99 18.87
C SER A 56 -0.15 6.50 17.62
N ASP A 57 1.11 6.09 17.75
CA ASP A 57 1.89 5.58 16.62
C ASP A 57 1.37 4.23 16.15
N ARG A 58 0.80 3.45 17.07
CA ARG A 58 0.16 2.17 16.75
C ARG A 58 -1.10 2.36 15.93
N LEU A 59 -1.96 3.30 16.33
CA LEU A 59 -3.15 3.64 15.57
C LEU A 59 -2.82 4.16 14.18
N LEU A 60 -1.81 5.04 14.07
CA LEU A 60 -1.35 5.55 12.78
C LEU A 60 -0.85 4.42 11.87
N GLY A 61 -0.08 3.48 12.41
CA GLY A 61 0.38 2.32 11.66
C GLY A 61 -0.78 1.44 11.16
N VAL A 62 -1.75 1.15 12.02
CA VAL A 62 -2.94 0.36 11.66
C VAL A 62 -3.80 1.08 10.62
N ALA A 63 -4.04 2.38 10.79
CA ALA A 63 -4.80 3.18 9.84
C ALA A 63 -4.11 3.23 8.47
N ALA A 64 -2.79 3.43 8.44
CA ALA A 64 -2.02 3.43 7.21
C ALA A 64 -2.09 2.07 6.49
N MET A 65 -1.97 0.96 7.23
CA MET A 65 -2.13 -0.38 6.66
C MET A 65 -3.54 -0.59 6.08
N ALA A 66 -4.58 -0.17 6.79
CA ALA A 66 -5.96 -0.28 6.33
C ALA A 66 -6.20 0.53 5.04
N VAL A 67 -5.68 1.75 4.96
CA VAL A 67 -5.75 2.59 3.76
C VAL A 67 -5.05 1.91 2.58
N TRP A 68 -3.83 1.41 2.78
CA TRP A 68 -3.08 0.75 1.70
C TRP A 68 -3.71 -0.57 1.25
N LEU A 69 -4.29 -1.35 2.16
CA LEU A 69 -5.07 -2.54 1.81
C LEU A 69 -6.32 -2.18 0.99
N PHE A 70 -7.02 -1.11 1.36
CA PHE A 70 -8.15 -0.62 0.59
C PHE A 70 -7.73 -0.15 -0.81
N VAL A 71 -6.62 0.57 -0.92
CA VAL A 71 -6.05 0.96 -2.22
C VAL A 71 -5.67 -0.28 -3.04
N ALA A 72 -4.98 -1.26 -2.44
CA ALA A 72 -4.63 -2.52 -3.11
C ALA A 72 -5.87 -3.25 -3.63
N TRP A 73 -6.94 -3.29 -2.84
CA TRP A 73 -8.22 -3.86 -3.27
C TRP A 73 -8.81 -3.08 -4.45
N ALA A 74 -8.86 -1.75 -4.38
CA ALA A 74 -9.40 -0.90 -5.44
C ALA A 74 -8.62 -1.05 -6.77
N ILE A 75 -7.28 -1.07 -6.73
CA ILE A 75 -6.47 -1.25 -7.95
C ILE A 75 -6.61 -2.67 -8.53
N ILE A 76 -6.78 -3.69 -7.67
CA ILE A 76 -7.06 -5.05 -8.14
C ILE A 76 -8.40 -5.06 -8.88
N GLN A 77 -9.44 -4.44 -8.32
CA GLN A 77 -10.75 -4.35 -8.99
C GLN A 77 -10.61 -3.67 -10.35
N GLU A 78 -10.00 -2.48 -10.41
CA GLU A 78 -9.79 -1.74 -11.65
C GLU A 78 -9.07 -2.57 -12.71
N ASN A 79 -8.01 -3.29 -12.32
CA ASN A 79 -7.27 -4.13 -13.25
C ASN A 79 -8.06 -5.41 -13.62
N GLN A 80 -8.80 -6.02 -12.69
CA GLN A 80 -9.65 -7.18 -13.00
C GLN A 80 -10.81 -6.84 -13.94
N PHE A 81 -11.41 -5.65 -13.81
CA PHE A 81 -12.38 -5.12 -14.79
C PHE A 81 -11.74 -4.98 -16.18
N GLY A 82 -10.46 -4.61 -16.25
CA GLY A 82 -9.68 -4.60 -17.49
C GLY A 82 -9.40 -5.99 -18.08
N TRP A 83 -9.26 -7.03 -17.25
CA TRP A 83 -9.05 -8.42 -17.69
C TRP A 83 -10.35 -9.12 -18.13
N TRP A 84 -11.49 -8.73 -17.55
CA TRP A 84 -12.81 -9.29 -17.91
C TRP A 84 -13.41 -8.66 -19.17
N GLY A 85 -12.74 -7.69 -19.79
CA GLY A 85 -13.16 -7.12 -21.07
C GLY A 85 -14.52 -6.39 -21.02
N LEU A 86 -15.04 -6.05 -19.84
CA LEU A 86 -16.32 -5.34 -19.69
C LEU A 86 -16.23 -3.84 -20.04
N LEU A 87 -15.02 -3.35 -20.31
CA LEU A 87 -14.78 -2.03 -20.90
C LEU A 87 -13.86 -2.14 -22.14
N LYS A 88 -14.28 -2.96 -23.11
CA LYS A 88 -13.97 -2.76 -24.53
C LYS A 88 -15.20 -3.05 -25.38
#